data_AF-A0AAV0VKN3-F1
#
_entry.id   AF-A0AAV0VKN3-F1
#
_cell.length_a   1.000
_cell.length_b   1.000
_cell.length_c   1.000
_cell.angle_alpha   90.00
_cell.angle_beta   90.00
_cell.angle_gamma   90.00
#
_symmetry.space_group_name_H-M   'P 1'
#
loop_
_entity.id
_entity.type
_entity.pdbx_description
1 polymer ?
#
loop_
_entity_poly.entity_id
_entity_poly.type
_entity_poly.pdbx_seq_one_letter_code
_entity_poly.pdbx_strand_id
1 'polypeptide(L)'
;MSLSSNKVDEKHIMAISIKKKIESFVFFLMLCLWARVLRPLHGISKLLQKQDIDLQKALDRLTDAYTCMQQLRNDYCSVVENASNLAIKWGILIDDKVARQKKSKIVF
;
A
#
# COMPACT_ATOMS: atom_id res chain seq x y z
N MET A 1 8.28 21.61 7.68
CA MET A 1 7.34 20.95 8.61
C MET A 1 8.13 20.00 9.48
N SER A 2 8.23 20.25 10.78
CA SER A 2 8.97 19.40 11.69
C SER A 2 8.04 18.84 12.76
N LEU A 3 8.14 17.53 13.03
CA LEU A 3 7.43 16.84 14.11
C LEU A 3 7.91 17.30 15.51
N SER A 4 8.88 18.20 15.57
CA SER A 4 9.51 18.73 16.77
C SER A 4 8.93 20.06 17.28
N SER A 5 7.80 20.56 16.72
CA SER A 5 7.16 21.77 17.27
C SER A 5 6.65 21.49 18.68
N ASN A 6 6.88 22.38 19.64
CA ASN A 6 6.43 22.23 21.03
C ASN A 6 5.05 22.83 21.30
N LYS A 7 4.43 23.46 20.30
CA LYS A 7 3.10 24.09 20.42
C LYS A 7 2.00 23.05 20.30
N VAL A 8 1.14 22.98 21.32
CA VAL A 8 0.09 21.94 21.46
C VAL A 8 -0.94 22.02 20.32
N ASP A 9 -1.33 23.23 19.92
CA ASP A 9 -2.33 23.43 18.85
C ASP A 9 -1.81 22.97 17.48
N GLU A 10 -0.54 23.26 17.17
CA GLU A 10 0.09 22.81 15.94
C GLU A 10 0.20 21.29 15.88
N LYS A 11 0.51 20.63 17.02
CA LYS A 11 0.51 19.17 17.12
C LYS A 11 -0.88 18.58 16.92
N HIS A 12 -1.92 19.18 17.52
CA HIS A 12 -3.29 18.70 17.41
C HIS A 12 -3.82 18.78 15.97
N ILE A 13 -3.59 19.91 15.29
CA ILE A 13 -3.96 20.09 13.88
C ILE A 13 -3.21 19.09 12.99
N MET A 14 -1.91 18.87 13.22
CA MET A 14 -1.14 17.88 12.47
C MET A 14 -1.65 16.45 12.72
N ALA A 15 -1.94 16.07 13.96
CA ALA A 15 -2.48 14.75 14.30
C ALA A 15 -3.82 14.49 13.61
N ILE A 16 -4.72 15.47 13.58
CA ILE A 16 -5.99 15.39 12.84
C ILE A 16 -5.73 15.22 11.34
N SER A 17 -4.77 15.95 10.78
CA SER A 17 -4.44 15.85 9.34
C SER A 17 -3.89 14.47 8.96
N ILE A 18 -3.06 13.87 9.83
CA ILE A 18 -2.50 12.53 9.63
C ILE A 18 -3.58 11.48 9.78
N LYS A 19 -4.43 11.61 10.81
CA LYS A 19 -5.59 10.74 11.03
C LYS A 19 -6.47 10.67 9.78
N LYS A 20 -6.83 11.82 9.20
CA LYS A 20 -7.61 11.88 7.95
C LYS A 20 -6.93 11.18 6.77
N LYS A 21 -5.60 11.26 6.66
CA LYS A 21 -4.85 10.57 5.59
C LYS A 21 -4.83 9.06 5.79
N ILE A 22 -4.67 8.61 7.04
CA ILE A 22 -4.68 7.18 7.40
C ILE A 22 -6.09 6.61 7.20
N GLU A 23 -7.14 7.37 7.50
CA GLU A 23 -8.54 6.98 7.32
C GLU A 23 -9.01 7.04 5.85
N SER A 24 -8.12 7.29 4.90
CA SER A 24 -8.45 7.22 3.47
C SER A 24 -8.39 5.78 2.97
N PHE A 25 -9.39 5.34 2.20
CA PHE A 25 -9.35 4.04 1.53
C PHE A 25 -8.09 3.82 0.68
N VAL A 26 -7.57 4.89 0.05
CA VAL A 26 -6.32 4.85 -0.72
C VAL A 26 -5.14 4.43 0.15
N PHE A 27 -5.12 4.85 1.42
CA PHE A 27 -4.08 4.44 2.36
C PHE A 27 -4.14 2.95 2.66
N PHE A 28 -5.34 2.40 2.92
CA PHE A 28 -5.52 0.95 3.14
C PHE A 28 -5.16 0.13 1.91
N LEU A 29 -5.55 0.58 0.73
CA LEU A 29 -5.21 -0.07 -0.52
C LEU A 29 -3.70 -0.11 -0.74
N MET A 30 -3.02 1.01 -0.53
CA MET A 30 -1.56 1.09 -0.60
C MET A 30 -0.90 0.20 0.46
N LEU A 31 -1.41 0.20 1.69
CA LEU A 31 -0.90 -0.65 2.77
C LEU A 31 -1.00 -2.14 2.43
N CYS A 32 -2.16 -2.58 1.95
CA CYS A 32 -2.39 -3.96 1.50
C CYS A 32 -1.45 -4.36 0.36
N LEU A 33 -1.27 -3.47 -0.62
CA LEU A 33 -0.38 -3.69 -1.74
C LEU A 33 1.08 -3.80 -1.29
N TRP A 34 1.56 -2.83 -0.51
CA TRP A 34 2.92 -2.80 0.00
C TRP A 34 3.23 -3.99 0.90
N ALA A 35 2.29 -4.41 1.74
CA ALA A 35 2.47 -5.61 2.57
C ALA A 35 2.71 -6.87 1.73
N ARG A 36 2.03 -7.01 0.58
CA ARG A 36 2.22 -8.15 -0.34
C ARG A 36 3.51 -8.05 -1.14
N VAL A 37 3.93 -6.85 -1.55
CA VAL A 37 5.18 -6.62 -2.28
C VAL A 37 6.41 -6.82 -1.39
N LEU A 38 6.36 -6.30 -0.15
CA LEU A 38 7.53 -6.30 0.74
C LEU A 38 7.86 -7.69 1.29
N ARG A 39 6.87 -8.57 1.48
CA ARG A 39 7.11 -9.94 1.97
C ARG A 39 8.12 -10.73 1.14
N PRO A 40 7.92 -10.95 -0.18
CA PRO A 40 8.87 -11.68 -1.01
C PRO A 40 10.20 -10.93 -1.18
N LEU A 41 10.14 -9.60 -1.30
CA LEU A 41 11.34 -8.77 -1.47
C LEU A 41 12.24 -8.73 -0.25
N HIS A 42 11.67 -8.76 0.96
CA HIS A 42 12.46 -8.73 2.19
C HIS A 42 13.38 -9.94 2.32
N GLY A 43 12.87 -11.13 2.00
CA GLY A 43 13.65 -12.37 2.04
C GLY A 43 14.84 -12.35 1.07
N ILE A 44 14.61 -11.87 -0.16
CA ILE A 44 15.65 -11.74 -1.19
C ILE A 44 16.66 -10.67 -0.81
N SER A 45 16.19 -9.51 -0.33
CA SER A 45 17.07 -8.42 0.08
C SER A 45 18.06 -8.89 1.14
N LYS A 46 17.59 -9.65 2.14
CA LYS A 46 18.46 -10.22 3.17
C LYS A 46 19.39 -11.30 2.62
N LEU A 47 18.93 -12.11 1.66
CA LEU A 47 19.78 -13.13 1.02
C LEU A 47 20.91 -12.50 0.21
N LEU A 48 20.61 -11.50 -0.61
CA LEU A 48 21.56 -10.82 -1.49
C LEU A 48 22.57 -9.92 -0.76
N GLN A 49 22.32 -9.59 0.51
CA GLN A 49 23.24 -8.82 1.35
C GLN A 49 24.22 -9.70 2.14
N LYS A 50 24.12 -11.04 2.06
CA LYS A 50 25.07 -11.92 2.74
C LYS A 50 26.44 -11.86 2.07
N GLN A 51 27.50 -12.05 2.84
CA GLN A 51 28.87 -12.09 2.32
C GLN A 51 29.14 -13.38 1.52
N ASP A 52 28.53 -14.48 1.93
CA ASP A 52 28.57 -15.77 1.25
C ASP A 52 27.17 -16.07 0.70
N ILE A 53 27.03 -16.03 -0.63
CA ILE A 53 25.76 -16.17 -1.33
C ILE A 53 25.85 -17.35 -2.28
N ASP A 54 24.93 -18.29 -2.09
CA ASP A 54 24.60 -19.29 -3.10
C ASP A 54 23.84 -18.63 -4.25
N LEU A 55 24.51 -18.46 -5.39
CA LEU A 55 23.97 -17.79 -6.57
C LEU A 55 22.73 -18.49 -7.13
N GLN A 56 22.67 -19.82 -7.04
CA GLN A 56 21.54 -20.57 -7.58
C GLN A 56 20.30 -20.37 -6.70
N LYS A 57 20.47 -20.42 -5.38
CA LYS A 57 19.38 -20.05 -4.46
C LYS A 57 18.94 -18.60 -4.61
N ALA A 58 19.87 -17.68 -4.89
CA ALA A 58 19.52 -16.28 -5.14
C ALA A 58 18.67 -16.13 -6.41
N LEU A 59 19.03 -16.83 -7.49
CA LEU A 59 18.28 -16.84 -8.75
C LEU A 59 16.88 -17.45 -8.57
N ASP A 60 16.77 -18.58 -7.87
CA ASP A 60 15.48 -19.23 -7.59
C ASP A 60 14.56 -18.29 -6.83
N ARG A 61 15.08 -17.65 -5.77
CA ARG A 61 14.30 -16.69 -4.98
C ARG A 61 13.90 -15.45 -5.76
N LEU A 62 14.77 -14.92 -6.63
CA LEU A 62 14.44 -13.81 -7.52
C LEU A 62 13.31 -14.18 -8.48
N THR A 63 13.36 -15.40 -9.04
CA THR A 63 12.33 -15.93 -9.93
C THR A 63 11.00 -16.09 -9.20
N ASP A 64 11.01 -16.64 -7.99
CA ASP A 64 9.81 -16.75 -7.14
C ASP A 64 9.16 -15.39 -6.87
N ALA A 65 9.96 -14.37 -6.52
CA ALA A 65 9.42 -13.04 -6.28
C ALA A 65 8.87 -12.41 -7.56
N TYR A 66 9.52 -12.62 -8.70
CA TYR A 66 9.00 -12.16 -9.98
C TYR A 66 7.62 -12.78 -10.28
N THR A 67 7.49 -14.11 -10.14
CA THR A 67 6.21 -14.80 -10.30
C THR A 67 5.16 -14.31 -9.30
N CYS A 68 5.56 -14.08 -8.04
CA CYS A 68 4.67 -13.53 -7.02
C CYS A 68 4.15 -12.13 -7.39
N MET A 69 5.02 -11.25 -7.94
CA MET A 69 4.60 -9.93 -8.43
C MET A 69 3.66 -10.01 -9.63
N GLN A 70 3.89 -10.95 -10.55
CA GLN A 70 3.00 -11.18 -11.68
C GLN A 70 1.62 -11.66 -11.20
N GLN A 71 1.58 -12.60 -10.27
CA GLN A 71 0.34 -13.07 -9.66
C GLN A 71 -0.38 -11.94 -8.94
N LEU A 72 0.33 -11.13 -8.16
CA LEU A 72 -0.25 -9.97 -7.48
C LEU A 72 -0.86 -8.96 -8.44
N ARG A 73 -0.23 -8.75 -9.60
CA ARG A 73 -0.77 -7.87 -10.66
C ARG A 73 -2.07 -8.43 -11.24
N ASN A 74 -2.11 -9.74 -11.49
CA ASN A 74 -3.28 -10.41 -12.05
C ASN A 74 -4.41 -10.55 -11.02
N ASP A 75 -4.07 -10.63 -9.73
CA ASP A 75 -4.99 -10.76 -8.60
C ASP A 75 -5.14 -9.44 -7.82
N TYR A 76 -5.15 -8.32 -8.54
CA TYR A 76 -5.35 -7.00 -7.93
C TYR A 76 -6.70 -6.90 -7.21
N CYS A 77 -7.73 -7.58 -7.71
CA CYS A 77 -9.07 -7.59 -7.11
C CYS A 77 -9.04 -8.09 -5.66
N SER A 78 -8.26 -9.12 -5.33
CA SER A 78 -8.16 -9.60 -3.95
C SER A 78 -7.45 -8.60 -3.02
N VAL A 79 -6.58 -7.74 -3.56
CA VAL A 79 -5.95 -6.64 -2.80
C VAL A 79 -6.99 -5.58 -2.44
N VAL A 80 -7.86 -5.22 -3.41
CA VAL A 80 -8.97 -4.29 -3.20
C VAL A 80 -9.93 -4.84 -2.17
N GLU A 81 -10.35 -6.10 -2.31
CA GLU A 81 -11.25 -6.77 -1.37
C GLU A 81 -10.69 -6.79 0.06
N ASN A 82 -9.41 -7.13 0.21
CA ASN A 82 -8.75 -7.12 1.52
C ASN A 82 -8.68 -5.70 2.12
N ALA A 83 -8.41 -4.69 1.30
CA ALA A 83 -8.43 -3.28 1.74
C ALA A 83 -9.85 -2.85 2.16
N SER A 84 -10.89 -3.27 1.44
CA SER A 84 -12.29 -3.00 1.78
C SER A 84 -12.67 -3.66 3.10
N ASN A 85 -12.33 -4.93 3.29
CA ASN A 85 -12.58 -5.65 4.54
C ASN A 85 -11.86 -5.00 5.72
N LEU A 86 -10.63 -4.52 5.52
CA LEU A 86 -9.89 -3.77 6.55
C LEU A 86 -10.52 -2.41 6.87
N ALA A 87 -10.95 -1.65 5.85
CA ALA A 87 -11.62 -0.37 6.05
C ALA A 87 -12.95 -0.54 6.81
N ILE A 88 -13.76 -1.55 6.44
CA ILE A 88 -15.00 -1.89 7.15
C ILE A 88 -14.69 -2.26 8.61
N LYS A 89 -13.70 -3.13 8.85
CA LYS A 89 -13.29 -3.53 10.21
C LYS A 89 -12.83 -2.34 11.06
N TRP A 90 -12.29 -1.30 10.44
CA TRP A 90 -11.80 -0.10 11.11
C TRP A 90 -12.87 1.02 11.18
N GLY A 91 -14.09 0.76 10.71
CA GLY A 91 -15.21 1.71 10.76
C GLY A 91 -15.07 2.89 9.80
N ILE A 92 -14.29 2.73 8.73
CA ILE A 92 -14.03 3.78 7.74
C ILE A 92 -15.05 3.67 6.61
N LEU A 93 -15.66 4.81 6.29
CA LEU A 93 -16.57 4.92 5.15
C LEU A 93 -15.78 4.77 3.84
N ILE A 94 -16.02 3.67 3.13
CA ILE A 94 -15.58 3.51 1.75
C ILE A 94 -16.55 4.33 0.91
N ASP A 95 -16.15 5.56 0.56
CA ASP A 95 -16.95 6.39 -0.33
C ASP A 95 -16.90 5.82 -1.75
N ASP A 96 -17.84 4.94 -2.07
CA ASP A 96 -18.06 4.41 -3.43
C ASP A 96 -18.54 5.51 -4.42
N LYS A 97 -18.68 6.77 -3.99
CA LYS A 97 -19.11 7.87 -4.86
C LYS A 97 -17.95 8.58 -5.57
N VAL A 98 -17.07 7.81 -6.20
CA VAL A 98 -16.38 8.27 -7.42
C VAL A 98 -16.44 7.17 -8.48
N ALA A 99 -17.66 6.70 -8.76
CA ALA A 99 -18.01 6.43 -10.15
C ALA A 99 -17.54 7.66 -10.96
N ARG A 100 -16.64 7.43 -11.92
CA ARG A 100 -16.08 8.45 -12.83
C ARG A 100 -17.14 9.02 -13.77
N GLN A 101 -18.24 9.55 -13.23
CA GLN A 101 -19.27 10.24 -13.97
C GLN A 101 -19.15 11.75 -13.72
N LYS A 102 -18.48 12.41 -14.68
CA LYS A 102 -18.38 13.86 -14.98
C LYS A 102 -16.89 14.15 -15.25
N LYS A 103 -16.43 14.27 -16.50
CA LYS A 103 -16.97 15.13 -17.56
C LYS A 103 -16.67 14.53 -18.95
N SER A 104 -17.59 13.73 -19.47
CA SER A 104 -17.84 13.71 -20.92
C SER A 104 -18.99 14.69 -21.17
N LYS A 105 -18.72 16.00 -21.03
CA LYS A 105 -19.54 16.98 -21.73
C LYS A 105 -18.90 17.12 -23.10
N ILE A 106 -19.47 16.37 -24.05
CA ILE A 106 -19.30 16.59 -25.48
C ILE A 106 -19.49 18.09 -25.73
N VAL A 107 -18.46 18.74 -26.26
CA VAL A 107 -18.58 20.08 -26.85
C VAL A 107 -18.71 19.82 -28.34
N PHE A 108 -19.94 20.00 -28.83
CA PHE A 108 -20.22 20.20 -30.26
C PHE A 108 -19.76 21.60 -30.67
#